data_AF-A0A1S7DQR0-F1
#
_entry.id   AF-A0A1S7DQR0-F1
#
_cell.length_a   1.000
_cell.length_b   1.000
_cell.length_c   1.000
_cell.angle_alpha   90.00
_cell.angle_beta   90.00
_cell.angle_gamma   90.00
#
_symmetry.space_group_name_H-M   'P 1'
#
loop_
_entity.id
_entity.type
_entity.pdbx_description
1 polymer ?
#
loop_
_entity_poly.entity_id
_entity_poly.type
_entity_poly.pdbx_seq_one_letter_code
_entity_poly.pdbx_strand_id
1 'polypeptide(L)'
;MTKVKTQNDSLFNSVSSKLSEVLNENTILKTENISFKNEIEDYKVKLKEQQEKSLSESSEDLVIENAKGVVKMTDRNGNSYEIGADNGTKILRTTTAKLQKELSEKVSKISRLKSTIEKQQEVIEQQKIKSNEVLKEYDKLYRFSKTQGEFITELQESSKTDRKTIPLWLYGAIGIGIILLWELLKYTVKSRLKIKLWQ
;
A
#
# COMPACT_ATOMS: atom_id res chain seq x y z
N MET A 1 8.15 -25.90 -29.91
CA MET A 1 6.82 -25.71 -29.27
C MET A 1 6.84 -25.92 -27.76
N THR A 2 7.56 -26.93 -27.23
CA THR A 2 7.64 -27.22 -25.79
C THR A 2 8.29 -26.11 -24.95
N LYS A 3 9.44 -25.54 -25.35
CA LYS A 3 10.13 -24.47 -24.59
C LYS A 3 9.30 -23.20 -24.37
N VAL A 4 8.54 -22.76 -25.38
CA VAL A 4 7.70 -21.55 -25.32
C VAL A 4 6.51 -21.77 -24.37
N LYS A 5 5.94 -22.98 -24.36
CA LYS A 5 4.86 -23.35 -23.44
C LYS A 5 5.35 -23.34 -21.98
N THR A 6 6.54 -23.90 -21.72
CA THR A 6 7.15 -23.91 -20.38
C THR A 6 7.51 -22.50 -19.87
N GLN A 7 7.98 -21.61 -20.75
CA GLN A 7 8.22 -20.21 -20.39
C GLN A 7 6.92 -19.45 -20.06
N ASN A 8 5.87 -19.63 -20.86
CA ASN A 8 4.57 -19.02 -20.60
C ASN A 8 3.95 -19.51 -19.29
N ASP A 9 4.01 -20.82 -19.01
CA ASP A 9 3.51 -21.38 -17.76
C ASP A 9 4.29 -20.83 -16.54
N SER A 10 5.60 -20.61 -16.68
CA SER A 10 6.43 -20.00 -15.61
C SER A 10 6.10 -18.52 -15.38
N LEU A 11 5.82 -17.75 -16.43
CA LEU A 11 5.43 -16.34 -16.34
C LEU A 11 4.02 -16.21 -15.76
N PHE A 12 3.09 -17.06 -16.17
CA PHE A 12 1.72 -17.07 -15.66
C PHE A 12 1.68 -17.38 -14.15
N ASN A 13 2.47 -18.35 -13.71
CA ASN A 13 2.56 -18.69 -12.28
C ASN A 13 3.23 -17.57 -11.47
N SER A 14 4.26 -16.92 -12.01
CA SER A 14 4.93 -15.77 -11.39
C SER A 14 4.02 -14.54 -11.28
N VAL A 15 3.25 -14.25 -12.33
CA VAL A 15 2.28 -13.15 -12.31
C VAL A 15 1.13 -13.44 -11.36
N SER A 16 0.62 -14.68 -11.33
CA SER A 16 -0.41 -15.08 -10.36
C SER A 16 0.07 -15.00 -8.93
N SER A 17 1.30 -15.43 -8.63
CA SER A 17 1.84 -15.34 -7.27
C SER A 17 2.00 -13.88 -6.83
N LYS A 18 2.52 -13.01 -7.71
CA LYS A 18 2.63 -11.57 -7.44
C LYS A 18 1.26 -10.91 -7.27
N LEU A 19 0.27 -11.31 -8.06
CA LEU A 19 -1.09 -10.77 -7.94
C LEU A 19 -1.71 -11.17 -6.59
N SER A 20 -1.52 -12.41 -6.16
CA SER A 20 -1.97 -12.87 -4.83
C SER A 20 -1.25 -12.15 -3.69
N GLU A 21 0.04 -11.86 -3.84
CA GLU A 21 0.82 -11.09 -2.87
C GLU A 21 0.31 -9.65 -2.74
N VAL A 22 0.10 -8.96 -3.87
CA VAL A 22 -0.47 -7.60 -3.90
C VAL A 22 -1.90 -7.56 -3.34
N LEU A 23 -2.72 -8.58 -3.60
CA LEU A 23 -4.07 -8.67 -3.04
C LEU A 23 -4.04 -8.82 -1.52
N ASN A 24 -3.09 -9.60 -1.00
CA ASN A 24 -2.89 -9.79 0.43
C ASN A 24 -2.39 -8.50 1.09
N GLU A 25 -1.41 -7.83 0.49
CA GLU A 25 -0.93 -6.52 0.96
C GLU A 25 -2.06 -5.47 0.99
N ASN A 26 -2.91 -5.41 -0.03
CA ASN A 26 -4.05 -4.48 -0.06
C ASN A 26 -5.04 -4.77 1.08
N THR A 27 -5.26 -6.06 1.39
CA THR A 27 -6.13 -6.48 2.50
C THR A 27 -5.54 -6.08 3.86
N ILE A 28 -4.22 -6.21 4.02
CA ILE A 28 -3.49 -5.76 5.21
C ILE A 28 -3.60 -4.23 5.36
N LEU A 29 -3.32 -3.47 4.30
CA LEU A 29 -3.40 -2.00 4.29
C LEU A 29 -4.81 -1.47 4.58
N LYS A 30 -5.86 -2.18 4.14
CA LYS A 30 -7.24 -1.84 4.45
C LYS A 30 -7.56 -2.07 5.93
N THR A 31 -7.01 -3.12 6.52
CA THR A 31 -7.15 -3.44 7.95
C THR A 31 -6.40 -2.41 8.81
N GLU A 32 -5.17 -2.04 8.42
CA GLU A 32 -4.40 -0.99 9.08
C GLU A 32 -5.10 0.37 9.00
N ASN A 33 -5.69 0.74 7.85
CA ASN A 33 -6.47 1.97 7.72
C ASN A 33 -7.67 2.03 8.68
N ILE A 34 -8.35 0.90 8.91
CA ILE A 34 -9.44 0.82 9.90
C ILE A 34 -8.88 1.01 11.31
N SER A 35 -7.74 0.40 11.62
CA SER A 35 -7.05 0.57 12.91
C SER A 35 -6.69 2.04 13.17
N PHE A 36 -6.04 2.70 12.22
CA PHE A 36 -5.68 4.11 12.32
C PHE A 36 -6.91 5.00 12.48
N LYS A 37 -8.00 4.71 11.76
CA LYS A 37 -9.26 5.46 11.91
C LYS A 37 -9.82 5.35 13.33
N ASN A 38 -9.77 4.16 13.94
CA ASN A 38 -10.21 3.95 15.31
C ASN A 38 -9.32 4.67 16.32
N GLU A 39 -8.00 4.65 16.13
CA GLU A 39 -7.06 5.40 16.98
C GLU A 39 -7.29 6.92 16.90
N ILE A 40 -7.50 7.46 15.71
CA ILE A 40 -7.81 8.89 15.52
C ILE A 40 -9.09 9.28 16.27
N GLU A 41 -10.11 8.42 16.25
CA GLU A 41 -11.37 8.69 16.93
C GLU A 41 -11.21 8.62 18.47
N ASP A 42 -10.42 7.67 18.98
CA ASP A 42 -10.03 7.60 20.40
C ASP A 42 -9.26 8.86 20.85
N TYR A 43 -8.33 9.36 20.03
CA TYR A 43 -7.62 10.61 20.32
C TYR A 43 -8.55 11.83 20.34
N LYS A 44 -9.58 11.88 19.49
CA LYS A 44 -10.59 12.96 19.53
C LYS A 44 -11.39 12.93 20.84
N VAL A 45 -11.78 11.75 21.32
CA VAL A 45 -12.50 11.59 22.59
C VAL A 45 -11.63 12.08 23.75
N LYS A 46 -10.37 11.62 23.83
CA LYS A 46 -9.42 12.08 24.85
C LYS A 46 -9.17 13.59 24.82
N LEU A 47 -9.18 14.20 23.63
CA LEU A 47 -9.08 15.66 23.46
C LEU A 47 -10.29 16.40 24.02
N LYS A 48 -11.51 15.90 23.75
CA LYS A 48 -12.74 16.47 24.33
C LYS A 48 -12.75 16.35 25.85
N GLU A 49 -12.41 15.18 26.39
CA GLU A 49 -12.31 14.97 27.84
C GLU A 49 -11.29 15.91 28.48
N GLN A 50 -10.12 16.12 27.86
CA GLN A 50 -9.15 17.12 28.35
C GLN A 50 -9.70 18.55 28.31
N GLN A 51 -10.44 18.91 27.27
CA GLN A 51 -11.04 20.23 27.13
C GLN A 51 -12.12 20.48 28.19
N GLU A 52 -12.99 19.50 28.43
CA GLU A 52 -14.01 19.55 29.49
C GLU A 52 -13.37 19.57 30.89
N LYS A 53 -12.29 18.80 31.11
CA LYS A 53 -11.55 18.82 32.37
C LYS A 53 -10.88 20.17 32.63
N SER A 54 -10.28 20.80 31.61
CA SER A 54 -9.74 22.17 31.74
C SER A 54 -10.82 23.22 32.00
N LEU A 55 -12.02 23.07 31.42
CA LEU A 55 -13.16 23.95 31.69
C LEU A 55 -13.71 23.76 33.12
N SER A 56 -13.73 22.51 33.62
CA SER A 56 -14.12 22.17 34.98
C SER A 56 -13.09 22.67 36.00
N GLU A 57 -11.79 22.46 35.78
CA GLU A 57 -10.72 22.97 36.64
C GLU A 57 -10.66 24.51 36.66
N SER A 58 -11.12 25.17 35.59
CA SER A 58 -11.31 26.63 35.56
C SER A 58 -12.44 27.12 36.47
N SER A 59 -13.41 26.25 36.81
CA SER A 59 -14.52 26.58 37.71
C SER A 59 -14.18 26.40 39.19
N GLU A 60 -13.11 25.68 39.53
CA GLU A 60 -12.60 25.56 40.90
C GLU A 60 -11.84 26.81 41.38
N ASP A 61 -11.32 27.63 40.46
CA ASP A 61 -10.64 28.90 40.77
C ASP A 61 -11.62 30.10 40.89
N LEU A 62 -12.93 29.87 40.66
CA LEU A 62 -13.98 30.90 40.73
C LEU A 62 -14.30 31.20 42.20
N VAL A 63 -13.90 32.38 42.67
CA VAL A 63 -14.10 32.80 44.07
C VAL A 63 -15.37 33.62 44.24
N ILE A 64 -15.71 34.46 43.26
CA ILE A 64 -16.93 35.28 43.26
C ILE A 64 -17.50 35.37 41.84
N GLU A 65 -18.79 35.08 41.69
CA GLU A 65 -19.56 35.29 40.46
C GLU A 65 -20.56 36.44 40.66
N ASN A 66 -20.69 37.33 39.67
CA ASN A 66 -21.52 38.55 39.76
C ASN A 66 -21.13 39.47 40.93
N ALA A 67 -19.83 39.73 41.10
CA ALA A 67 -19.36 40.69 42.08
C ALA A 67 -19.98 42.08 41.80
N LYS A 68 -20.50 42.75 42.83
CA LYS A 68 -21.11 44.09 42.70
C LYS A 68 -20.40 45.09 43.59
N GLY A 69 -20.16 46.29 43.05
CA GLY A 69 -19.52 47.38 43.78
C GLY A 69 -18.00 47.34 43.65
N VAL A 70 -17.30 47.95 44.60
CA VAL A 70 -15.84 48.06 44.55
C VAL A 70 -15.21 46.83 45.22
N VAL A 71 -14.42 46.07 44.46
CA VAL A 71 -13.64 44.96 44.99
C VAL A 71 -12.22 45.41 45.25
N LYS A 72 -11.76 45.21 46.49
CA LYS A 72 -10.39 45.49 46.92
C LYS A 72 -9.55 44.23 46.77
N MET A 73 -8.43 44.35 46.09
CA MET A 73 -7.48 43.27 45.84
C MET A 73 -6.11 43.70 46.33
N THR A 74 -5.38 42.82 46.99
CA THR A 74 -4.01 43.10 47.42
C THR A 74 -3.06 42.17 46.69
N ASP A 75 -2.03 42.73 46.06
CA ASP A 75 -1.00 41.91 45.41
C ASP A 75 -0.06 41.26 46.45
N ARG A 76 0.88 40.44 45.96
CA ARG A 76 1.88 39.79 46.81
C ARG A 76 2.89 40.76 47.43
N ASN A 77 2.96 41.99 46.94
CA ASN A 77 3.87 43.03 47.41
C ASN A 77 3.19 43.98 48.42
N GLY A 78 1.92 43.75 48.76
CA GLY A 78 1.13 44.58 49.68
C GLY A 78 0.45 45.78 49.03
N ASN A 79 0.54 45.94 47.70
CA ASN A 79 -0.15 47.01 46.99
C ASN A 79 -1.63 46.68 46.88
N SER A 80 -2.48 47.65 47.19
CA SER A 80 -3.93 47.52 47.13
C SER A 80 -4.49 48.16 45.88
N TYR A 81 -5.40 47.44 45.22
CA TYR A 81 -6.07 47.81 43.99
C TYR A 81 -7.58 47.75 44.20
N GLU A 82 -8.29 48.67 43.56
CA GLU A 82 -9.75 48.73 43.60
C GLU A 82 -10.29 48.57 42.18
N ILE A 83 -11.21 47.63 42.00
CA ILE A 83 -11.83 47.35 40.70
C ILE A 83 -13.34 47.49 40.87
N GLY A 84 -13.98 48.28 40.00
CA GLY A 84 -15.43 48.33 39.90
C GLY A 84 -15.95 47.06 39.27
N ALA A 85 -16.82 46.34 39.97
CA ALA A 85 -17.44 45.10 39.52
C ALA A 85 -18.96 45.28 39.34
N ASP A 86 -19.49 44.66 38.29
CA ASP A 86 -20.90 44.67 37.91
C ASP A 86 -21.45 43.26 37.63
N ASN A 87 -22.73 43.17 37.26
CA ASN A 87 -23.34 41.91 36.85
C ASN A 87 -22.60 41.32 35.64
N GLY A 88 -22.07 40.11 35.79
CA GLY A 88 -21.20 39.46 34.81
C GLY A 88 -19.72 39.47 35.18
N THR A 89 -19.29 40.29 36.13
CA THR A 89 -17.91 40.29 36.63
C THR A 89 -17.61 39.02 37.44
N LYS A 90 -16.56 38.30 37.04
CA LYS A 90 -16.07 37.07 37.71
C LYS A 90 -14.68 37.28 38.29
N ILE A 91 -14.49 36.89 39.55
CA ILE A 91 -13.20 36.98 40.24
C ILE A 91 -12.63 35.59 40.41
N LEU A 92 -11.49 35.37 39.75
CA LEU A 92 -10.74 34.12 39.75
C LEU A 92 -9.53 34.27 40.66
N ARG A 93 -9.34 33.34 41.59
CA ARG A 93 -8.10 33.23 42.37
C ARG A 93 -7.22 32.17 41.74
N THR A 94 -6.54 32.54 40.67
CA THR A 94 -5.50 31.68 40.09
C THR A 94 -4.15 32.05 40.70
N THR A 95 -3.41 31.05 41.19
CA THR A 95 -2.04 31.28 41.66
C THR A 95 -1.08 31.30 40.48
N THR A 96 -0.12 32.24 40.47
CA THR A 96 0.93 32.32 39.44
C THR A 96 1.70 31.00 39.30
N ALA A 97 1.82 30.22 40.38
CA ALA A 97 2.44 28.90 40.38
C ALA A 97 1.65 27.86 39.58
N LYS A 98 0.30 27.89 39.63
CA LYS A 98 -0.56 27.01 38.84
C LYS A 98 -0.44 27.33 37.35
N LEU A 99 -0.51 28.61 36.97
CA LEU A 99 -0.30 29.04 35.58
C LEU A 99 1.10 28.68 35.07
N GLN A 100 2.12 28.84 35.90
CA GLN A 100 3.50 28.49 35.53
C GLN A 100 3.68 26.99 35.34
N LYS A 101 3.02 26.17 36.17
CA LYS A 101 3.00 24.71 36.02
C LYS A 101 2.27 24.29 34.75
N GLU A 102 1.05 24.78 34.52
CA GLU A 102 0.28 24.49 33.30
C GLU A 102 1.01 24.94 32.03
N LEU A 103 1.64 26.11 32.07
CA LEU A 103 2.45 26.61 30.96
C LEU A 103 3.66 25.69 30.70
N SER A 104 4.36 25.27 31.76
CA SER A 104 5.49 24.35 31.64
C SER A 104 5.07 23.00 31.06
N GLU A 105 3.94 22.44 31.52
CA GLU A 105 3.38 21.19 31.01
C GLU A 105 3.00 21.33 29.53
N LYS A 106 2.31 22.42 29.14
CA LYS A 106 1.96 22.68 27.73
C LYS A 106 3.19 22.85 26.85
N VAL A 107 4.22 23.58 27.30
CA VAL A 107 5.49 23.73 26.57
C VAL A 107 6.19 22.39 26.38
N SER A 108 6.20 21.54 27.41
CA SER A 108 6.78 20.19 27.31
C SER A 108 6.02 19.31 26.30
N LYS A 109 4.68 19.41 26.26
CA LYS A 109 3.83 18.69 25.31
C LYS A 109 4.08 19.17 23.88
N ILE A 110 4.21 20.48 23.67
CA ILE A 110 4.54 21.08 22.36
C ILE A 110 5.90 20.57 21.87
N SER A 111 6.91 20.51 22.74
CA SER A 111 8.23 19.99 22.38
C SER A 111 8.18 18.53 21.92
N ARG A 112 7.44 17.66 22.63
CA ARG A 112 7.25 16.26 22.24
C ARG A 112 6.50 16.11 20.92
N LEU A 113 5.45 16.91 20.71
CA LEU A 113 4.70 16.93 19.46
C LEU A 113 5.58 17.37 18.29
N LYS A 114 6.40 18.41 18.47
CA LYS A 114 7.35 18.87 17.45
C LYS A 114 8.31 17.75 17.03
N SER A 115 8.92 17.05 17.99
CA SER A 115 9.80 15.92 17.69
C SER A 115 9.08 14.78 16.97
N THR A 116 7.81 14.54 17.29
CA THR A 116 7.00 13.50 16.61
C THR A 116 6.70 13.89 15.15
N ILE A 117 6.37 15.16 14.90
CA ILE A 117 6.14 15.69 13.56
C ILE A 117 7.40 15.59 12.70
N GLU A 118 8.57 15.95 13.26
CA GLU A 118 9.86 15.84 12.55
C GLU A 118 10.14 14.38 12.12
N LYS A 119 9.93 13.41 13.02
CA LYS A 119 10.07 11.98 12.70
C LYS A 119 9.08 11.52 11.63
N GLN A 120 7.83 11.97 11.70
CA GLN A 120 6.82 11.63 10.70
C GLN A 120 7.15 12.21 9.32
N GLN A 121 7.71 13.43 9.26
CA GLN A 121 8.17 14.03 8.01
C GLN A 121 9.30 13.22 7.37
N GLU A 122 10.26 12.75 8.15
CA GLU A 122 11.33 11.86 7.64
C GLU A 122 10.76 10.56 7.05
N VAL A 123 9.79 9.94 7.72
CA VAL A 123 9.13 8.71 7.23
C VAL A 123 8.38 8.96 5.91
N ILE A 124 7.69 10.09 5.79
CA ILE A 124 6.96 10.47 4.56
C ILE A 124 7.94 10.66 3.40
N GLU A 125 9.05 11.37 3.62
CA GLU A 125 10.09 11.56 2.59
C GLU A 125 10.68 10.21 2.14
N GLN A 126 10.99 9.31 3.08
CA GLN A 126 11.47 7.97 2.74
C GLN A 126 10.44 7.15 1.93
N GLN A 127 9.16 7.20 2.31
CA GLN A 127 8.09 6.51 1.57
C GLN A 127 7.92 7.08 0.17
N LYS A 128 8.04 8.40 0.00
CA LYS A 128 7.98 9.07 -1.31
C LYS A 128 9.11 8.63 -2.23
N ILE A 129 10.33 8.49 -1.70
CA ILE A 129 11.48 7.96 -2.45
C ILE A 129 11.20 6.53 -2.92
N LYS A 130 10.78 5.65 -2.00
CA LYS A 130 10.43 4.25 -2.33
C LYS A 130 9.30 4.16 -3.36
N SER A 131 8.25 4.98 -3.21
CA SER A 131 7.14 5.01 -4.16
C SER A 131 7.59 5.43 -5.56
N ASN A 132 8.49 6.39 -5.68
CA ASN A 132 9.05 6.81 -6.97
C ASN A 132 9.92 5.71 -7.60
N GLU A 133 10.63 4.94 -6.79
CA GLU A 133 11.42 3.80 -7.27
C GLU A 133 10.52 2.69 -7.82
N VAL A 134 9.47 2.32 -7.07
CA VAL A 134 8.46 1.35 -7.52
C VAL A 134 7.78 1.81 -8.82
N LEU A 135 7.43 3.09 -8.95
CA LEU A 135 6.88 3.64 -10.19
C LEU A 135 7.84 3.50 -11.37
N LYS A 136 9.14 3.73 -11.18
CA LYS A 136 10.14 3.54 -12.24
C LYS A 136 10.27 2.07 -12.64
N GLU A 137 10.22 1.14 -11.68
CA GLU A 137 10.24 -0.29 -11.97
C GLU A 137 8.99 -0.73 -12.73
N TYR A 138 7.82 -0.24 -12.33
CA TYR A 138 6.56 -0.49 -13.02
C TYR A 138 6.61 0.01 -14.47
N ASP A 139 7.12 1.23 -14.70
CA ASP A 139 7.29 1.79 -16.04
C ASP A 139 8.21 0.93 -16.93
N LYS A 140 9.30 0.39 -16.37
CA LYS A 140 10.18 -0.54 -17.09
C LYS A 140 9.44 -1.82 -17.47
N LEU A 141 8.70 -2.41 -16.53
CA LEU A 141 7.92 -3.63 -16.77
C LEU A 141 6.82 -3.40 -17.81
N TYR A 142 6.14 -2.25 -17.75
CA TYR A 142 5.11 -1.88 -18.72
C TYR A 142 5.70 -1.74 -20.13
N ARG A 143 6.83 -1.03 -20.29
CA ARG A 143 7.52 -0.91 -21.59
C ARG A 143 7.94 -2.28 -22.12
N PHE A 144 8.51 -3.13 -21.27
CA PHE A 144 8.90 -4.49 -21.64
C PHE A 144 7.71 -5.33 -22.11
N SER A 145 6.59 -5.30 -21.36
CA SER A 145 5.36 -5.99 -21.72
C SER A 145 4.79 -5.49 -23.05
N LYS A 146 4.84 -4.18 -23.30
CA LYS A 146 4.40 -3.59 -24.57
C LYS A 146 5.23 -4.10 -25.73
N THR A 147 6.56 -4.09 -25.60
CA THR A 147 7.48 -4.63 -26.61
C THR A 147 7.22 -6.11 -26.88
N GLN A 148 7.00 -6.92 -25.84
CA GLN A 148 6.61 -8.33 -26.04
C GLN A 148 5.27 -8.49 -26.76
N GLY A 149 4.29 -7.64 -26.46
CA GLY A 149 3.01 -7.60 -27.17
C GLY A 149 3.18 -7.30 -28.66
N GLU A 150 3.99 -6.28 -28.99
CA GLU A 150 4.34 -5.91 -30.36
C GLU A 150 5.04 -7.07 -31.10
N PHE A 151 6.01 -7.73 -30.47
CA PHE A 151 6.66 -8.93 -31.01
C PHE A 151 5.68 -10.08 -31.28
N ILE A 152 4.73 -10.33 -30.37
CA ILE A 152 3.72 -11.39 -30.54
C ILE A 152 2.80 -11.05 -31.71
N THR A 153 2.35 -9.80 -31.83
CA THR A 153 1.51 -9.37 -32.96
C THR A 153 2.25 -9.46 -34.29
N GLU A 154 3.53 -9.09 -34.34
CA GLU A 154 4.36 -9.21 -35.54
C GLU A 154 4.59 -10.67 -35.93
N LEU A 155 4.85 -11.56 -34.95
CA LEU A 155 4.93 -13.01 -35.19
C LEU A 155 3.60 -13.58 -35.69
N GLN A 156 2.47 -13.10 -35.17
CA GLN A 156 1.15 -13.54 -35.58
C GLN A 156 0.83 -13.08 -37.02
N GLU A 157 1.19 -11.84 -37.38
CA GLU A 157 1.05 -11.32 -38.74
C GLU A 157 1.99 -12.01 -39.73
N SER A 158 3.26 -12.22 -39.37
CA SER A 158 4.22 -13.01 -40.16
C SER A 158 3.72 -14.45 -40.38
N SER A 159 3.15 -15.09 -39.36
CA SER A 159 2.61 -16.44 -39.51
C SER A 159 1.36 -16.52 -40.41
N LYS A 160 0.61 -15.42 -40.56
CA LYS A 160 -0.54 -15.34 -41.48
C LYS A 160 -0.08 -15.12 -42.92
N THR A 161 0.98 -14.36 -43.14
CA THR A 161 1.55 -14.14 -44.48
C THR A 161 2.40 -15.32 -44.98
N ASP A 162 2.99 -16.13 -44.09
CA ASP A 162 3.79 -17.31 -44.43
C ASP A 162 3.02 -18.63 -44.55
N ARG A 163 1.67 -18.61 -44.60
CA ARG A 163 0.90 -19.80 -45.02
C ARG A 163 1.10 -20.06 -46.52
N LYS A 164 2.28 -20.55 -46.90
CA LYS A 164 2.50 -21.17 -48.20
C LYS A 164 1.65 -22.44 -48.24
N THR A 165 0.66 -22.44 -49.12
CA THR A 165 -0.14 -23.62 -49.48
C THR A 165 0.82 -24.75 -49.83
N ILE A 166 0.90 -25.77 -48.97
CA ILE A 166 1.68 -26.97 -49.25
C ILE A 166 1.03 -27.60 -50.49
N PRO A 167 1.76 -27.74 -51.61
CA PRO A 167 1.15 -28.20 -52.84
C PRO A 167 0.70 -29.65 -52.67
N LEU A 168 -0.48 -29.97 -53.21
CA LEU A 168 -1.20 -31.22 -52.99
C LEU A 168 -0.34 -32.48 -53.30
N TRP A 169 0.62 -32.35 -54.22
CA TRP A 169 1.54 -33.43 -54.60
C TRP A 169 2.42 -33.91 -53.44
N LEU A 170 2.72 -33.06 -52.45
CA LEU A 170 3.54 -33.43 -51.29
C LEU A 170 2.83 -34.45 -50.40
N TYR A 171 1.50 -34.34 -50.25
CA TYR A 171 0.69 -35.35 -49.56
C TYR A 171 0.65 -36.67 -50.34
N GLY A 172 0.59 -36.59 -51.68
CA GLY A 172 0.71 -37.76 -52.56
C GLY A 172 2.06 -38.48 -52.40
N ALA A 173 3.16 -37.73 -52.32
CA ALA A 173 4.51 -38.28 -52.13
C ALA A 173 4.66 -39.00 -50.78
N ILE A 174 4.08 -38.46 -49.70
CA ILE A 174 4.08 -39.09 -48.37
C ILE A 174 3.28 -40.40 -48.39
N GLY A 175 2.11 -40.42 -49.05
CA GLY A 175 1.29 -41.62 -49.21
C GLY A 175 2.01 -42.75 -49.96
N ILE A 176 2.69 -42.42 -51.07
CA ILE A 176 3.50 -43.38 -51.84
C ILE A 176 4.67 -43.91 -50.99
N GLY A 177 5.31 -43.04 -50.21
CA GLY A 177 6.38 -43.43 -49.29
C GLY A 177 5.94 -44.47 -48.25
N ILE A 178 4.74 -44.32 -47.67
CA ILE A 178 4.19 -45.26 -46.69
C ILE A 178 3.92 -46.63 -47.33
N ILE A 179 3.43 -46.67 -48.58
CA ILE A 179 3.18 -47.92 -49.31
C ILE A 179 4.50 -48.66 -49.58
N LEU A 180 5.52 -47.95 -50.07
CA LEU A 180 6.85 -48.54 -50.30
C LEU A 180 7.49 -49.04 -49.01
N LEU A 181 7.34 -48.31 -47.90
CA LEU A 181 7.82 -48.74 -46.59
C LEU A 181 7.13 -50.03 -46.13
N TRP A 182 5.82 -50.13 -46.36
CA TRP A 182 5.04 -51.33 -46.00
C TRP A 182 5.44 -52.56 -46.85
N GLU A 183 5.71 -52.37 -48.14
CA GLU A 183 6.19 -53.42 -49.05
C GLU A 183 7.57 -53.97 -48.60
N LEU A 184 8.49 -53.07 -48.23
CA LEU A 184 9.81 -53.42 -47.68
C LEU A 184 9.72 -54.15 -46.33
N LEU A 185 8.80 -53.73 -45.47
CA LEU A 185 8.51 -54.40 -44.18
C LEU A 185 7.94 -55.81 -44.38
N LYS A 186 7.05 -56.01 -45.36
CA LYS A 186 6.58 -57.37 -45.71
C LYS A 186 7.71 -58.25 -46.19
N TYR A 187 8.61 -57.73 -47.04
CA TYR A 187 9.71 -58.50 -47.60
C TYR A 187 10.73 -58.94 -46.53
N THR A 188 11.06 -58.04 -45.59
CA THR A 188 11.98 -58.33 -44.48
C THR A 188 11.42 -59.35 -43.50
N VAL A 189 10.11 -59.33 -43.22
CA VAL A 189 9.45 -60.35 -42.39
C VAL A 189 9.44 -61.72 -43.09
N LYS A 190 9.19 -61.75 -44.40
CA LYS A 190 9.17 -63.01 -45.18
C LYS A 190 10.56 -63.66 -45.29
N SER A 191 11.63 -62.87 -45.41
CA SER A 191 13.01 -63.37 -45.40
C SER A 191 13.42 -63.97 -44.05
N ARG A 192 12.93 -63.43 -42.92
CA ARG A 192 13.22 -63.99 -41.58
C ARG A 192 12.50 -65.32 -41.31
N LEU A 193 11.34 -65.57 -41.93
CA LEU A 193 10.61 -66.83 -41.82
C LEU A 193 11.29 -68.00 -42.56
N LYS A 194 12.01 -67.75 -43.66
CA LYS A 194 12.77 -68.79 -44.37
C LYS A 194 14.00 -69.28 -43.61
N ILE A 195 14.62 -68.43 -42.78
CA ILE A 195 15.86 -68.76 -42.06
C ILE A 195 15.59 -69.63 -40.82
N LYS A 196 14.38 -69.59 -40.26
CA LYS A 196 14.00 -70.39 -39.07
C LYS A 196 13.49 -71.81 -39.37
N LEU A 197 13.40 -72.22 -40.64
CA LEU A 197 12.92 -73.55 -41.04
C LEU A 197 14.04 -74.55 -41.39
N TRP A 198 15.30 -74.18 -41.12
CA TRP A 198 16.50 -74.99 -41.39
C TRP A 198 17.50 -75.03 -40.20
N GLN A 199 17.01 -74.77 -38.98
CA GLN A 199 17.70 -75.13 -37.72
C GLN A 199 16.91 -76.23 -37.04
#